data_AF-A0A957LED4-F1
#
_entry.id   AF-A0A957LED4-F1
#
_cell.length_a   1.000
_cell.length_b   1.000
_cell.length_c   1.000
_cell.angle_alpha   90.00
_cell.angle_beta   90.00
_cell.angle_gamma   90.00
#
_symmetry.space_group_name_H-M   'P 1'
#
loop_
_entity.id
_entity.type
_entity.pdbx_description
1 polymer ?
#
loop_
_entity_poly.entity_id
_entity_poly.type
_entity_poly.pdbx_seq_one_letter_code
_entity_poly.pdbx_strand_id
1 'polypeptide(L)'
;MFTRLARLTWVQWLVGLLILSGTAVYGLHLGIGYAPPPVALSLLGINLYGSAFLVVAAVLLSAAVVYAVARHNAQQRFNTAVPQTIRQRPLDTLPLNPAFLPQLSSHRLNTVGALLFRWGLNPRTLDFTDAQLTQLGTELLEDEQIKAEWIFSPTWRPFDPTHVWRGLSWMVVFGLIGARLYHILAPSPEFVARTGIASTADYFQNPTQLINFSQG
;
A
#
# COMPACT_ATOMS: atom_id res chain seq x y z
N MET A 1 6.16 3.10 39.67
CA MET A 1 5.19 3.10 38.55
C MET A 1 5.52 4.28 37.63
N PHE A 2 6.68 4.23 36.96
CA PHE A 2 7.07 5.23 35.98
C PHE A 2 6.66 4.71 34.60
N THR A 3 5.82 5.51 33.96
CA THR A 3 5.26 5.34 32.63
C THR A 3 6.36 5.01 31.63
N ARG A 4 6.21 3.88 30.92
CA ARG A 4 6.93 3.65 29.66
C ARG A 4 6.51 4.77 28.72
N LEU A 5 7.28 5.85 28.64
CA LEU A 5 7.25 6.74 27.49
C LEU A 5 7.56 5.86 26.28
N ALA A 6 6.53 5.52 25.53
CA ALA A 6 6.66 4.74 24.32
C ALA A 6 7.69 5.45 23.44
N ARG A 7 8.78 4.77 23.10
CA ARG A 7 9.75 5.31 22.15
C ARG A 7 8.99 5.58 20.86
N LEU A 8 8.80 6.86 20.55
CA LEU A 8 8.21 7.29 19.29
C LEU A 8 9.02 6.67 18.15
N THR A 9 8.36 5.96 17.26
CA THR A 9 9.00 5.43 16.06
C THR A 9 9.38 6.61 15.15
N TRP A 10 10.39 6.43 14.29
CA TRP A 10 10.79 7.46 13.33
C TRP A 10 9.62 7.94 12.45
N VAL A 11 8.64 7.07 12.17
CA VAL A 11 7.42 7.41 11.43
C VAL A 11 6.60 8.45 12.21
N GLN A 12 6.45 8.28 13.51
CA GLN A 12 5.69 9.23 14.34
C GLN A 12 6.41 10.58 14.44
N TRP A 13 7.74 10.60 14.48
CA TRP A 13 8.52 11.83 14.37
C TRP A 13 8.31 12.53 13.02
N LEU A 14 8.30 11.78 11.92
CA LEU A 14 8.03 12.31 10.59
C LEU A 14 6.62 12.89 10.48
N VAL A 15 5.60 12.18 10.99
CA VAL A 15 4.21 12.67 11.07
C VAL A 15 4.15 13.97 11.87
N GLY A 16 4.76 13.99 13.06
CA GLY A 16 4.77 15.17 13.93
C GLY A 16 5.44 16.38 13.25
N LEU A 17 6.55 16.17 12.56
CA LEU A 17 7.25 17.22 11.82
C LEU A 17 6.41 17.75 10.65
N LEU A 18 5.74 16.86 9.90
CA LEU A 18 4.82 17.24 8.84
C LEU A 18 3.66 18.09 9.35
N ILE A 19 2.99 17.67 10.43
CA ILE A 19 1.91 18.44 11.05
C ILE A 19 2.42 19.81 11.50
N LEU A 20 3.54 19.86 12.23
CA LEU A 20 4.11 21.10 12.75
C LEU A 20 4.49 22.07 11.61
N SER A 21 5.11 21.56 10.54
CA SER A 21 5.43 22.37 9.36
C SER A 21 4.19 22.92 8.65
N GLY A 22 3.15 22.10 8.49
CA GLY A 22 1.87 22.53 7.90
C GLY A 22 1.18 23.60 8.74
N THR A 23 1.11 23.40 10.06
CA THR A 23 0.56 24.39 11.00
C THR A 23 1.35 25.69 10.99
N ALA A 24 2.68 25.64 10.93
CA ALA A 24 3.53 26.83 10.87
C ALA A 24 3.28 27.63 9.57
N VAL A 25 3.21 26.96 8.41
CA VAL A 25 2.91 27.61 7.13
C VAL A 25 1.51 28.24 7.15
N TYR A 26 0.51 27.52 7.68
CA TYR A 26 -0.84 28.05 7.81
C TYR A 26 -0.92 29.25 8.76
N GLY A 27 -0.23 29.19 9.90
CA GLY A 27 -0.14 30.30 10.84
C GLY A 27 0.53 31.54 10.24
N LEU A 28 1.61 31.36 9.46
CA LEU A 28 2.24 32.44 8.71
C LEU A 28 1.28 33.05 7.68
N HIS A 29 0.52 32.23 6.96
CA HIS A 29 -0.47 32.72 6.01
C HIS A 29 -1.54 33.59 6.69
N LEU A 30 -2.07 33.15 7.83
CA LEU A 30 -3.05 33.92 8.60
C LEU A 30 -2.46 35.21 9.21
N GLY A 31 -1.20 35.18 9.65
CA GLY A 31 -0.57 36.30 10.36
C GLY A 31 -0.07 37.43 9.46
N ILE A 32 0.55 37.09 8.32
CA ILE A 32 1.21 38.08 7.45
C ILE A 32 0.66 38.09 6.02
N GLY A 33 -0.40 37.33 5.74
CA GLY A 33 -1.01 37.22 4.40
C GLY A 33 -0.10 36.55 3.37
N TYR A 34 1.03 36.00 3.79
CA TYR A 34 1.97 35.34 2.88
C TYR A 34 1.38 34.02 2.39
N ALA A 35 1.17 33.90 1.08
CA ALA A 35 0.86 32.64 0.42
C ALA A 35 2.09 32.19 -0.36
N PRO A 36 2.69 31.03 -0.05
CA PRO A 36 3.76 30.51 -0.88
C PRO A 36 3.27 30.31 -2.31
N PRO A 37 4.14 30.49 -3.32
CA PRO A 37 3.77 30.27 -4.70
C PRO A 37 3.24 28.84 -4.88
N PRO A 38 2.20 28.64 -5.72
CA PRO A 38 1.56 27.34 -5.86
C PRO A 38 2.52 26.28 -6.43
N VAL A 39 3.47 26.71 -7.26
CA VAL A 39 4.55 25.88 -7.80
C VAL A 39 5.70 25.83 -6.80
N ALA A 40 5.96 24.63 -6.26
CA ALA A 40 7.04 24.38 -5.31
C ALA A 40 8.36 24.01 -6.00
N LEU A 41 8.29 23.33 -7.15
CA LEU A 41 9.47 22.95 -7.95
C LEU A 41 9.09 22.94 -9.43
N SER A 42 9.99 23.38 -10.31
CA SER A 42 9.83 23.21 -11.76
C SER A 42 11.03 22.43 -12.30
N LEU A 43 10.79 21.31 -12.97
CA LEU A 43 11.84 20.46 -13.53
C LEU A 43 11.48 20.09 -14.98
N LEU A 44 12.35 20.40 -15.93
CA LEU A 44 12.16 20.09 -17.36
C LEU A 44 10.81 20.59 -17.93
N GLY A 45 10.32 21.74 -17.45
CA GLY A 45 9.04 22.32 -17.86
C GLY A 45 7.81 21.75 -17.14
N ILE A 46 7.99 20.82 -16.20
CA ILE A 46 6.93 20.26 -15.37
C ILE A 46 6.88 21.02 -14.04
N ASN A 47 5.74 21.66 -13.77
CA ASN A 47 5.49 22.36 -12.51
C ASN A 47 4.91 21.40 -11.47
N LEU A 48 5.63 21.23 -10.36
CA LEU A 48 5.20 20.47 -9.20
C LEU A 48 4.60 21.42 -8.17
N TYR A 49 3.31 21.24 -7.93
CA TYR A 49 2.57 22.06 -6.98
C TYR A 49 2.84 21.60 -5.54
N GLY A 50 3.07 22.55 -4.63
CA GLY A 50 3.36 22.24 -3.23
C GLY A 50 2.20 21.46 -2.56
N SER A 51 0.96 21.79 -2.93
CA SER A 51 -0.23 21.06 -2.50
C SER A 51 -0.23 19.61 -2.96
N ALA A 52 0.17 19.32 -4.21
CA ALA A 52 0.25 17.97 -4.73
C ALA A 52 1.30 17.13 -3.96
N PHE A 53 2.45 17.72 -3.64
CA PHE A 53 3.48 17.05 -2.83
C PHE A 53 2.96 16.70 -1.43
N LEU A 54 2.29 17.63 -0.75
CA LEU A 54 1.73 17.40 0.58
C LEU A 54 0.65 16.31 0.57
N VAL A 55 -0.23 16.32 -0.44
CA VAL A 55 -1.26 15.28 -0.59
C VAL A 55 -0.64 13.91 -0.82
N VAL A 56 0.33 13.79 -1.73
CA VAL A 56 1.04 12.53 -1.99
C VAL A 56 1.77 12.04 -0.74
N ALA A 57 2.48 12.93 -0.04
CA ALA A 57 3.18 12.59 1.19
C ALA A 57 2.21 12.11 2.28
N ALA A 58 1.09 12.81 2.49
CA ALA A 58 0.06 12.43 3.46
C ALA A 58 -0.56 11.06 3.14
N VAL A 59 -0.85 10.79 1.86
CA VAL A 59 -1.38 9.51 1.39
C VAL A 59 -0.37 8.37 1.62
N LEU A 60 0.89 8.54 1.23
CA LEU A 60 1.92 7.53 1.41
C LEU A 60 2.19 7.25 2.89
N LEU A 61 2.21 8.28 3.72
CA LEU A 61 2.38 8.14 5.16
C LEU A 61 1.21 7.40 5.81
N SER A 62 -0.01 7.74 5.41
CA SER A 62 -1.22 7.04 5.86
C SER A 62 -1.20 5.56 5.45
N ALA A 63 -0.82 5.26 4.21
CA ALA A 63 -0.66 3.90 3.72
C ALA A 63 0.42 3.13 4.52
N ALA A 64 1.56 3.76 4.82
CA ALA A 64 2.62 3.15 5.62
C ALA A 64 2.15 2.80 7.04
N VAL A 65 1.36 3.68 7.68
CA VAL A 65 0.77 3.43 9.00
C VAL A 65 -0.21 2.26 8.93
N VAL A 66 -1.13 2.26 7.97
CA VAL A 66 -2.11 1.16 7.81
C VAL A 66 -1.41 -0.17 7.52
N TYR A 67 -0.37 -0.16 6.68
CA TYR A 67 0.48 -1.33 6.41
C TYR A 67 1.10 -1.88 7.70
N ALA A 68 1.67 -1.01 8.54
CA ALA A 68 2.29 -1.41 9.80
C ALA A 68 1.27 -2.01 10.78
N VAL A 69 0.08 -1.40 10.88
CA VAL A 69 -1.02 -1.90 11.72
C VAL A 69 -1.53 -3.25 11.22
N ALA A 70 -1.75 -3.40 9.91
CA ALA A 70 -2.18 -4.67 9.30
C ALA A 70 -1.16 -5.77 9.57
N ARG A 71 0.13 -5.51 9.35
CA ARG A 71 1.21 -6.46 9.65
C ARG A 71 1.26 -6.84 11.13
N HIS A 72 1.10 -5.88 12.04
CA HIS A 72 1.07 -6.16 13.48
C HIS A 72 -0.11 -7.07 13.83
N ASN A 73 -1.31 -6.75 13.34
CA ASN A 73 -2.51 -7.54 13.58
C ASN A 73 -2.41 -8.96 13.01
N ALA A 74 -1.87 -9.10 11.79
CA ALA A 74 -1.60 -10.40 11.18
C ALA A 74 -0.66 -11.23 12.06
N GLN A 75 0.44 -10.64 12.54
CA GLN A 75 1.40 -11.32 13.40
C GLN A 75 0.78 -11.76 14.73
N GLN A 76 -0.04 -10.90 15.36
CA GLN A 76 -0.75 -11.25 16.59
C GLN A 76 -1.70 -12.42 16.37
N ARG A 77 -2.55 -12.35 15.33
CA ARG A 77 -3.49 -13.43 14.98
C ARG A 77 -2.77 -14.74 14.69
N PHE A 78 -1.67 -14.69 13.95
CA PHE A 78 -0.83 -15.85 13.67
C PHE A 78 -0.22 -16.46 14.94
N ASN A 79 0.35 -15.63 15.82
CA ASN A 79 0.96 -16.10 17.06
C ASN A 79 -0.05 -16.74 18.01
N THR A 80 -1.30 -16.28 17.99
CA THR A 80 -2.41 -16.88 18.76
C THR A 80 -2.90 -18.18 18.13
N ALA A 81 -2.99 -18.24 16.79
CA ALA A 81 -3.53 -19.40 16.08
C ALA A 81 -2.54 -20.57 15.98
N VAL A 82 -1.24 -20.28 15.81
CA VAL A 82 -0.20 -21.28 15.59
C VAL A 82 0.70 -21.39 16.82
N PRO A 83 0.74 -22.54 17.50
CA PRO A 83 1.56 -22.76 18.68
C PRO A 83 3.05 -22.46 18.44
N GLN A 84 3.74 -21.97 19.47
CA GLN A 84 5.15 -21.64 19.36
C GLN A 84 6.02 -22.84 18.95
N THR A 85 5.68 -24.04 19.42
CA THR A 85 6.36 -25.30 19.07
C THR A 85 6.37 -25.55 17.56
N ILE A 86 5.25 -25.29 16.88
CA ILE A 86 5.15 -25.37 15.42
C ILE A 86 5.89 -24.20 14.76
N ARG A 87 5.73 -22.98 15.27
CA ARG A 87 6.33 -21.78 14.65
C ARG A 87 7.86 -21.85 14.60
N GLN A 88 8.48 -22.41 15.62
CA GLN A 88 9.94 -22.53 15.75
C GLN A 88 10.48 -23.82 15.14
N ARG A 89 9.62 -24.74 14.70
CA ARG A 89 10.05 -26.00 14.09
C ARG A 89 10.87 -25.69 12.82
N PRO A 90 12.06 -26.30 12.67
CA PRO A 90 12.85 -26.19 11.44
C PRO A 90 12.05 -26.66 10.22
N LEU A 91 12.29 -26.04 9.06
CA LEU A 91 11.51 -26.36 7.86
C LEU A 91 11.83 -27.74 7.28
N ASP A 92 13.07 -28.21 7.44
CA ASP A 92 13.58 -29.50 6.97
C ASP A 92 12.95 -30.72 7.69
N THR A 93 12.22 -30.52 8.78
CA THR A 93 11.48 -31.60 9.45
C THR A 93 10.14 -31.92 8.79
N LEU A 94 9.64 -31.06 7.90
CA LEU A 94 8.41 -31.32 7.16
C LEU A 94 8.68 -32.33 6.02
N PRO A 95 7.69 -33.15 5.64
CA PRO A 95 7.78 -34.06 4.50
C PRO A 95 7.63 -33.30 3.15
N LEU A 96 8.38 -32.23 2.95
CA LEU A 96 8.33 -31.44 1.71
C LEU A 96 9.20 -32.06 0.64
N ASN A 97 8.78 -31.89 -0.62
CA ASN A 97 9.64 -32.17 -1.76
C ASN A 97 10.92 -31.31 -1.67
N PRO A 98 12.12 -31.92 -1.70
CA PRO A 98 13.39 -31.20 -1.54
C PRO A 98 13.62 -30.14 -2.63
N ALA A 99 12.92 -30.23 -3.78
CA ALA A 99 12.95 -29.20 -4.82
C ALA A 99 12.45 -27.82 -4.34
N PHE A 100 11.61 -27.75 -3.30
CA PHE A 100 11.11 -26.48 -2.75
C PHE A 100 12.14 -25.77 -1.86
N LEU A 101 13.06 -26.52 -1.22
CA LEU A 101 13.95 -25.98 -0.19
C LEU A 101 14.87 -24.84 -0.66
N PRO A 102 15.48 -24.87 -1.85
CA PRO A 102 16.31 -23.76 -2.33
C PRO A 102 15.54 -22.44 -2.46
N GLN A 103 14.31 -22.49 -2.98
CA GLN A 103 13.47 -21.31 -3.18
C GLN A 103 12.92 -20.78 -1.84
N LEU A 104 12.51 -21.68 -0.92
CA LEU A 104 12.10 -21.27 0.43
C LEU A 104 13.27 -20.61 1.18
N SER A 105 14.48 -21.13 1.00
CA SER A 105 15.70 -20.56 1.59
C SER A 105 16.08 -19.19 1.01
N SER A 106 15.92 -18.96 -0.30
CA SER A 106 16.18 -17.64 -0.91
C SER A 106 15.26 -16.55 -0.32
N HIS A 107 14.07 -16.95 0.10
CA HIS A 107 13.10 -16.13 0.82
C HIS A 107 13.32 -16.04 2.33
N ARG A 108 14.40 -16.63 2.86
CA ARG A 108 14.76 -16.69 4.28
C ARG A 108 13.69 -17.39 5.14
N LEU A 109 12.99 -18.37 4.57
CA LEU A 109 11.97 -19.15 5.26
C LEU A 109 12.61 -20.42 5.82
N ASN A 110 13.22 -20.30 7.00
CA ASN A 110 13.97 -21.41 7.61
C ASN A 110 13.15 -22.19 8.65
N THR A 111 11.95 -21.71 8.99
CA THR A 111 11.07 -22.36 9.96
C THR A 111 9.69 -22.57 9.38
N VAL A 112 8.98 -23.58 9.88
CA VAL A 112 7.58 -23.85 9.56
C VAL A 112 6.72 -22.62 9.84
N GLY A 113 6.98 -21.91 10.94
CA GLY A 113 6.24 -20.68 11.25
C GLY A 113 6.43 -19.57 10.22
N ALA A 114 7.65 -19.37 9.72
CA ALA A 114 7.91 -18.36 8.69
C ALA A 114 7.17 -18.70 7.38
N LEU A 115 7.20 -19.97 6.98
CA LEU A 115 6.46 -20.45 5.81
C LEU A 115 4.95 -20.27 6.00
N LEU A 116 4.37 -20.79 7.09
CA LEU A 116 2.93 -20.71 7.35
C LEU A 116 2.43 -19.26 7.44
N PHE A 117 3.21 -18.36 8.07
CA PHE A 117 2.84 -16.96 8.15
C PHE A 117 2.71 -16.34 6.76
N ARG A 118 3.74 -16.50 5.92
CA ARG A 118 3.77 -15.96 4.56
C ARG A 118 2.73 -16.62 3.66
N TRP A 119 2.61 -17.94 3.73
CA TRP A 119 1.56 -18.72 3.05
C TRP A 119 0.17 -18.20 3.39
N GLY A 120 -0.12 -18.05 4.69
CA GLY A 120 -1.45 -17.67 5.14
C GLY A 120 -1.84 -16.24 4.78
N LEU A 121 -0.86 -15.34 4.67
CA LEU A 121 -1.07 -14.00 4.12
C LEU A 121 -1.40 -14.08 2.62
N ASN A 122 -0.44 -14.54 1.82
CA ASN A 122 -0.61 -14.71 0.39
C ASN A 122 0.46 -15.66 -0.17
N PRO A 123 0.08 -16.88 -0.61
CA PRO A 123 1.03 -17.89 -1.06
C PRO A 123 1.73 -17.49 -2.36
N ARG A 124 1.12 -16.63 -3.19
CA ARG A 124 1.73 -16.12 -4.43
C ARG A 124 2.97 -15.27 -4.19
N THR A 125 3.18 -14.80 -2.97
CA THR A 125 4.42 -14.08 -2.62
C THR A 125 5.64 -15.00 -2.53
N LEU A 126 5.47 -16.32 -2.60
CA LEU A 126 6.56 -17.29 -2.61
C LEU A 126 7.17 -17.51 -4.00
N ASP A 127 6.65 -16.82 -5.02
CA ASP A 127 7.11 -16.88 -6.41
C ASP A 127 7.08 -18.29 -7.02
N PHE A 128 6.18 -19.16 -6.53
CA PHE A 128 5.89 -20.47 -7.09
C PHE A 128 4.77 -20.38 -8.14
N THR A 129 4.79 -21.31 -9.10
CA THR A 129 3.67 -21.52 -10.02
C THR A 129 2.43 -22.04 -9.27
N ASP A 130 1.23 -21.86 -9.83
CA ASP A 130 0.00 -22.33 -9.19
C ASP A 130 0.04 -23.86 -8.92
N ALA A 131 0.62 -24.66 -9.82
CA ALA A 131 0.79 -26.11 -9.62
C ALA A 131 1.72 -26.44 -8.44
N GLN A 132 2.86 -25.73 -8.33
CA GLN A 132 3.78 -25.87 -7.20
C GLN A 132 3.14 -25.43 -5.88
N LEU A 133 2.34 -24.35 -5.90
CA LEU A 133 1.58 -23.94 -4.72
C LEU A 133 0.58 -25.03 -4.33
N THR A 134 -0.22 -25.57 -5.25
CA THR A 134 -1.14 -26.67 -4.93
C THR A 134 -0.40 -27.85 -4.32
N GLN A 135 0.73 -28.28 -4.92
CA GLN A 135 1.55 -29.36 -4.39
C GLN A 135 2.08 -29.06 -2.98
N LEU A 136 2.71 -27.89 -2.78
CA LEU A 136 3.23 -27.48 -1.47
C LEU A 136 2.12 -27.43 -0.40
N GLY A 137 0.92 -26.97 -0.78
CA GLY A 137 -0.24 -26.96 0.11
C GLY A 137 -0.69 -28.36 0.53
N THR A 138 -0.64 -29.33 -0.39
CA THR A 138 -0.94 -30.74 -0.11
C THR A 138 0.13 -31.36 0.81
N GLU A 139 1.42 -31.17 0.49
CA GLU A 139 2.54 -31.71 1.29
C GLU A 139 2.55 -31.13 2.72
N LEU A 140 2.18 -29.86 2.90
CA LEU A 140 2.02 -29.26 4.22
C LEU A 140 0.96 -29.95 5.08
N LEU A 141 -0.08 -30.53 4.46
CA LEU A 141 -1.16 -31.23 5.17
C LEU A 141 -0.85 -32.71 5.44
N GLU A 142 0.25 -33.25 4.92
CA GLU A 142 0.71 -34.59 5.28
C GLU A 142 1.24 -34.64 6.72
N ASP A 143 1.65 -33.50 7.26
CA ASP A 143 2.03 -33.36 8.67
C ASP A 143 0.78 -33.13 9.54
N GLU A 144 0.44 -34.12 10.38
CA GLU A 144 -0.75 -34.10 11.24
C GLU A 144 -0.81 -32.90 12.20
N GLN A 145 0.33 -32.25 12.51
CA GLN A 145 0.36 -31.08 13.37
C GLN A 145 -0.03 -29.78 12.65
N ILE A 146 -0.05 -29.80 11.31
CA ILE A 146 -0.47 -28.68 10.48
C ILE A 146 -1.96 -28.76 10.22
N LYS A 147 -2.68 -27.73 10.66
CA LYS A 147 -4.14 -27.69 10.50
C LYS A 147 -4.55 -27.17 9.14
N ALA A 148 -5.57 -27.79 8.55
CA ALA A 148 -6.19 -27.35 7.30
C ALA A 148 -6.63 -25.87 7.34
N GLU A 149 -7.14 -25.40 8.48
CA GLU A 149 -7.55 -24.01 8.68
C GLU A 149 -6.40 -23.00 8.51
N TRP A 150 -5.14 -23.39 8.74
CA TRP A 150 -3.97 -22.52 8.54
C TRP A 150 -3.58 -22.39 7.06
N ILE A 151 -3.96 -23.37 6.24
CA ILE A 151 -3.64 -23.43 4.82
C ILE A 151 -4.77 -22.76 4.01
N PHE A 152 -6.03 -23.15 4.27
CA PHE A 152 -7.16 -22.74 3.46
C PHE A 152 -7.84 -21.46 3.95
N SER A 153 -8.01 -21.28 5.26
CA SER A 153 -8.76 -20.16 5.85
C SER A 153 -8.06 -19.52 7.07
N PRO A 154 -6.77 -19.15 6.97
CA PRO A 154 -6.01 -18.63 8.10
C PRO A 154 -6.61 -17.31 8.61
N THR A 155 -6.77 -17.22 9.93
CA THR A 155 -7.39 -16.08 10.61
C THR A 155 -6.61 -14.77 10.46
N TRP A 156 -5.34 -14.83 10.06
CA TRP A 156 -4.50 -13.67 9.80
C TRP A 156 -4.57 -13.16 8.34
N ARG A 157 -5.18 -13.91 7.41
CA ARG A 157 -5.28 -13.52 5.98
C ARG A 157 -5.98 -12.17 5.73
N PRO A 158 -7.09 -11.82 6.43
CA PRO A 158 -7.72 -10.52 6.21
C PRO A 158 -6.81 -9.32 6.49
N PHE A 159 -5.76 -9.54 7.29
CA PHE A 159 -4.77 -8.53 7.66
C PHE A 159 -3.54 -8.53 6.75
N ASP A 160 -3.62 -9.12 5.55
CA ASP A 160 -2.54 -9.04 4.55
C ASP A 160 -2.19 -7.58 4.23
N PRO A 161 -0.97 -7.13 4.61
CA PRO A 161 -0.59 -5.74 4.45
C PRO A 161 -0.39 -5.37 2.98
N THR A 162 -0.30 -6.33 2.05
CA THR A 162 -0.24 -6.06 0.61
C THR A 162 -1.55 -5.50 0.05
N HIS A 163 -2.68 -5.71 0.74
CA HIS A 163 -3.96 -5.09 0.39
C HIS A 163 -3.91 -3.56 0.40
N VAL A 164 -3.08 -2.97 1.27
CA VAL A 164 -2.91 -1.51 1.35
C VAL A 164 -2.38 -0.95 0.03
N TRP A 165 -1.36 -1.59 -0.54
CA TRP A 165 -0.76 -1.15 -1.79
C TRP A 165 -1.69 -1.38 -2.98
N ARG A 166 -2.43 -2.50 -3.00
CA ARG A 166 -3.46 -2.74 -4.02
C ARG A 166 -4.57 -1.68 -3.96
N GLY A 167 -5.03 -1.36 -2.76
CA GLY A 167 -6.03 -0.31 -2.52
C GLY A 167 -5.51 1.06 -2.95
N LEU A 168 -4.25 1.37 -2.64
CA LEU A 168 -3.61 2.62 -3.04
C LEU A 168 -3.53 2.74 -4.57
N SER A 169 -3.15 1.67 -5.28
CA SER A 169 -3.14 1.66 -6.75
C SER A 169 -4.52 1.96 -7.33
N TRP A 170 -5.58 1.34 -6.79
CA TRP A 170 -6.95 1.64 -7.22
C TRP A 170 -7.37 3.07 -6.89
N MET A 171 -6.98 3.59 -5.73
CA MET A 171 -7.27 4.98 -5.36
C MET A 171 -6.62 5.97 -6.33
N VAL A 172 -5.40 5.69 -6.80
CA VAL A 172 -4.74 6.51 -7.83
C VAL A 172 -5.51 6.43 -9.15
N VAL A 173 -5.89 5.23 -9.59
CA VAL A 173 -6.67 5.05 -10.83
C VAL A 173 -7.99 5.82 -10.77
N PHE A 174 -8.76 5.67 -9.69
CA PHE A 174 -10.03 6.41 -9.54
C PHE A 174 -9.81 7.91 -9.32
N GLY A 175 -8.73 8.32 -8.68
CA GLY A 175 -8.35 9.72 -8.54
C GLY A 175 -8.07 10.38 -9.89
N LEU A 176 -7.33 9.70 -10.78
CA LEU A 176 -7.05 10.17 -12.13
C LEU A 176 -8.32 10.23 -12.99
N ILE A 177 -9.14 9.18 -12.95
CA ILE A 177 -10.43 9.15 -13.66
C ILE A 177 -11.33 10.27 -13.15
N GLY A 178 -11.47 10.42 -11.83
CA GLY A 178 -12.31 11.44 -11.19
C GLY A 178 -11.84 12.86 -11.53
N ALA A 179 -10.54 13.13 -11.46
CA ALA A 179 -9.96 14.41 -11.86
C ALA A 179 -10.28 14.73 -13.33
N ARG A 180 -10.21 13.73 -14.22
CA ARG A 180 -10.56 13.94 -15.63
C ARG A 180 -12.05 14.19 -15.83
N LEU A 181 -12.91 13.40 -15.18
CA LEU A 181 -14.35 13.59 -15.24
C LEU A 181 -14.78 14.96 -14.71
N TYR A 182 -14.10 15.48 -13.69
CA TYR A 182 -14.35 16.84 -13.20
C TYR A 182 -14.14 17.89 -14.30
N HIS A 183 -13.03 17.84 -15.04
CA HIS A 183 -12.78 18.78 -16.14
C HIS A 183 -13.75 18.62 -17.32
N ILE A 184 -14.29 17.42 -17.52
CA ILE A 184 -15.31 17.16 -18.56
C ILE A 184 -16.66 17.77 -18.17
N LEU A 185 -17.06 17.60 -16.91
CA LEU A 185 -18.38 18.03 -16.42
C LEU A 185 -18.41 19.50 -15.99
N ALA A 186 -17.27 20.05 -15.58
CA ALA A 186 -17.12 21.41 -15.09
C ALA A 186 -15.86 22.07 -15.70
N PRO A 187 -15.88 22.39 -17.01
CA PRO A 187 -14.74 23.02 -17.66
C PRO A 187 -14.49 24.42 -17.07
N SER A 188 -13.25 24.70 -16.66
CA SER A 188 -12.87 26.01 -16.14
C SER A 188 -12.70 27.03 -17.27
N PRO A 189 -12.94 28.33 -17.05
CA PRO A 189 -12.81 29.35 -18.09
C PRO A 189 -11.45 29.35 -18.80
N GLU A 190 -10.36 29.10 -18.06
CA GLU A 190 -9.01 28.98 -18.60
C GLU A 190 -8.82 27.73 -19.48
N PHE A 191 -9.48 26.62 -19.14
CA PHE A 191 -9.47 25.41 -19.95
C PHE A 191 -10.26 25.61 -21.25
N VAL A 192 -11.43 26.25 -21.17
CA VAL A 192 -12.23 26.63 -22.35
C VAL A 192 -11.43 27.55 -23.27
N ALA A 193 -10.76 28.57 -22.72
CA ALA A 193 -9.96 29.51 -23.50
C ALA A 193 -8.77 28.87 -24.23
N ARG A 194 -8.19 27.78 -23.69
CA ARG A 194 -7.05 27.07 -24.30
C ARG A 194 -7.45 25.98 -25.27
N THR A 195 -8.54 25.28 -25.00
CA THR A 195 -8.93 24.05 -25.73
C THR A 195 -10.13 24.23 -26.64
N GLY A 196 -10.91 25.30 -26.45
CA GLY A 196 -12.17 25.53 -27.16
C GLY A 196 -13.34 24.63 -26.69
N ILE A 197 -13.11 23.75 -25.71
CA ILE A 197 -14.13 22.84 -25.17
C ILE A 197 -14.90 23.57 -24.07
N ALA A 198 -16.16 23.90 -24.33
CA ALA A 198 -17.02 24.65 -23.40
C ALA A 198 -18.03 23.75 -22.68
N SER A 199 -18.27 22.54 -23.17
CA SER A 199 -19.29 21.64 -22.65
C SER A 199 -18.91 20.16 -22.77
N THR A 200 -19.60 19.31 -22.00
CA THR A 200 -19.51 17.85 -22.12
C THR A 200 -19.78 17.36 -23.55
N ALA A 201 -20.68 18.04 -24.29
CA ALA A 201 -21.04 17.66 -25.66
C ALA A 201 -19.85 17.76 -26.63
N ASP A 202 -18.95 18.71 -26.42
CA ASP A 202 -17.81 18.97 -27.30
C ASP A 202 -16.79 17.81 -27.27
N TYR A 203 -16.75 17.03 -26.18
CA TYR A 203 -15.93 15.83 -26.08
C TYR A 203 -16.43 14.68 -26.95
N PHE A 204 -17.73 14.60 -27.24
CA PHE A 204 -18.26 13.60 -28.17
C PHE A 204 -17.89 13.92 -29.62
N GLN A 205 -17.70 15.21 -29.94
CA GLN A 205 -17.22 15.64 -31.24
C GLN A 205 -15.70 15.48 -31.38
N ASN A 206 -14.96 15.54 -30.26
CA ASN A 206 -13.51 15.45 -30.22
C ASN A 206 -13.02 14.45 -29.16
N PRO A 207 -13.24 13.14 -29.36
CA PRO A 207 -13.00 12.11 -28.33
C PRO A 207 -11.54 11.96 -27.92
N THR A 208 -10.59 12.37 -28.77
CA THR A 208 -9.15 12.40 -28.44
C THR A 208 -8.84 13.32 -27.27
N GLN A 209 -9.67 14.34 -27.04
CA GLN A 209 -9.52 15.23 -25.91
C GLN A 209 -9.82 14.52 -24.59
N LEU A 210 -10.59 13.43 -24.55
CA LEU A 210 -10.84 12.69 -23.29
C LEU A 210 -9.56 12.15 -22.66
N ILE A 211 -8.57 11.76 -23.48
CA ILE A 211 -7.32 11.14 -23.05
C ILE A 211 -6.11 12.09 -23.13
N ASN A 212 -6.33 13.37 -23.46
CA ASN A 212 -5.26 14.36 -23.54
C ASN A 212 -4.99 14.97 -22.15
N PHE A 213 -3.90 14.52 -21.52
CA PHE A 213 -3.44 15.00 -20.21
C PHE A 213 -2.39 16.12 -20.30
N SER A 214 -2.01 16.56 -21.49
CA SER A 214 -0.96 17.59 -21.67
C SER A 214 -1.45 19.03 -21.53
N GLN A 215 -2.77 19.24 -21.59
CA GLN A 215 -3.41 20.57 -21.62
C GLN A 215 -4.38 20.80 -20.44
N GLY A 216 -4.39 19.90 -19.46
CA GLY A 216 -5.23 19.94 -18.27
C GLY A 216 -4.45 19.54 -17.03
#